data_AF-A0A9P5VZ04-F1
#
_entry.id   AF-A0A9P5VZ04-F1
#
_cell.length_a   1.000
_cell.length_b   1.000
_cell.length_c   1.000
_cell.angle_alpha   90.00
_cell.angle_beta   90.00
_cell.angle_gamma   90.00
#
_symmetry.space_group_name_H-M   'P 1'
#
loop_
_entity.id
_entity.type
_entity.pdbx_description
1 polymer ?
#
loop_
_entity_poly.entity_id
_entity_poly.type
_entity_poly.pdbx_seq_one_letter_code
_entity_poly.pdbx_strand_id
1 'polypeptide(L)'
;MTTTRTDEQYNSSGRGSSNRDSLGMDMEDGQVKIHTREKPVKTQAELEKEIWMEAHRLACEGNRKKYIDPKTGYSVMTELLHRRRGYCCGNACRHCPYNQENVGVSPEVKRANIVRGKQQRKEIEAKEGKPVWADDSSDDFSD
;
A
#
# COMPACT_ATOMS: atom_id res chain seq x y z
N MET A 1 60.32 -17.05 20.35
CA MET A 1 60.65 -16.76 18.94
C MET A 1 59.33 -16.86 18.19
N THR A 2 58.59 -15.75 18.08
CA THR A 2 58.50 -14.91 16.86
C THR A 2 57.89 -15.75 15.71
N THR A 3 56.73 -15.45 15.11
CA THR A 3 56.11 -14.15 14.77
C THR A 3 54.71 -14.41 14.17
N THR A 4 53.70 -13.62 14.58
CA THR A 4 52.58 -12.97 13.83
C THR A 4 52.07 -13.56 12.49
N ARG A 5 50.74 -13.78 12.33
CA ARG A 5 49.68 -12.86 11.76
C ARG A 5 49.83 -12.67 10.24
N THR A 6 48.83 -12.90 9.37
CA THR A 6 47.72 -11.96 9.07
C THR A 6 46.69 -12.52 8.09
N ASP A 7 45.42 -12.19 8.33
CA ASP A 7 44.28 -12.23 7.39
C ASP A 7 44.49 -11.29 6.18
N GLU A 8 44.17 -11.78 4.98
CA GLU A 8 44.18 -11.01 3.74
C GLU A 8 42.76 -10.51 3.35
N GLN A 9 42.66 -9.19 3.31
CA GLN A 9 42.08 -8.41 2.22
C GLN A 9 40.56 -8.45 1.99
N TYR A 10 39.83 -7.65 2.78
CA TYR A 10 38.66 -6.92 2.29
C TYR A 10 39.07 -5.47 1.98
N ASN A 11 39.08 -5.14 0.69
CA ASN A 11 39.53 -3.85 0.19
C ASN A 11 38.47 -2.76 0.44
N SER A 12 38.87 -1.79 1.27
CA SER A 12 38.25 -0.50 1.50
C SER A 12 38.28 0.38 0.26
N SER A 13 37.12 0.89 -0.17
CA SER A 13 37.02 2.07 -1.03
C SER A 13 36.11 3.09 -0.38
N GLY A 14 36.67 3.79 0.62
CA GLY A 14 36.10 5.01 1.14
C GLY A 14 36.24 6.13 0.10
N ARG A 15 35.13 6.71 -0.33
CA ARG A 15 35.13 8.07 -0.86
C ARG A 15 34.75 9.00 0.28
N GLY A 16 35.77 9.42 1.03
CA GLY A 16 35.67 10.60 1.86
C GLY A 16 35.63 11.83 0.95
N SER A 17 34.47 12.47 0.86
CA SER A 17 34.45 13.90 0.58
C SER A 17 34.69 14.60 1.91
N SER A 18 35.93 15.03 2.08
CA SER A 18 36.35 16.00 3.08
C SER A 18 35.59 17.31 2.84
N ASN A 19 34.47 17.50 3.53
CA ASN A 19 33.99 18.86 3.78
C ASN A 19 34.96 19.49 4.78
N ARG A 20 36.00 20.12 4.22
CA ARG A 20 36.79 21.15 4.87
C ARG A 20 35.90 22.37 5.06
N ASP A 21 34.96 22.29 5.98
CA ASP A 21 34.39 23.51 6.53
C ASP A 21 35.21 23.83 7.79
N SER A 22 36.40 24.36 7.52
CA SER A 22 37.20 25.08 8.50
C SER A 22 36.26 26.02 9.24
N LEU A 23 36.11 25.82 10.55
CA LEU A 23 35.44 26.78 11.42
C LEU A 23 36.28 28.07 11.43
N GLY A 24 36.05 28.93 10.44
CA GLY A 24 36.33 30.34 10.53
C GLY A 24 35.43 30.91 11.61
N MET A 25 36.04 31.36 12.70
CA MET A 25 35.37 32.11 13.75
C MET A 25 35.28 33.56 13.30
N ASP A 26 34.33 33.87 12.44
CA ASP A 26 33.98 35.26 12.13
C ASP A 26 32.82 35.65 13.07
N MET A 27 33.17 36.39 14.13
CA MET A 27 32.20 36.97 15.07
C MET A 27 31.50 38.15 14.40
N GLU A 28 30.23 37.99 13.99
CA GLU A 28 29.33 39.12 13.69
C GLU A 28 27.93 38.89 14.30
N ASP A 29 27.57 39.82 15.19
CA ASP A 29 26.22 40.21 15.63
C ASP A 29 25.23 39.13 16.07
N GLY A 30 25.43 38.58 17.27
CA GLY A 30 24.43 38.61 18.35
C GLY A 30 22.97 38.18 18.13
N GLN A 31 22.60 37.47 17.06
CA GLN A 31 21.23 37.01 16.81
C GLN A 31 21.09 35.49 16.90
N VAL A 32 20.24 35.05 17.84
CA VAL A 32 19.76 33.67 17.92
C VAL A 32 18.86 33.39 16.72
N LYS A 33 19.35 32.61 15.75
CA LYS A 33 18.55 32.13 14.61
C LYS A 33 17.71 30.92 15.05
N ILE A 34 16.47 31.18 15.46
CA ILE A 34 15.46 30.14 15.70
C ILE A 34 15.07 29.52 14.36
N HIS A 35 15.61 28.35 14.04
CA HIS A 35 15.20 27.55 12.89
C HIS A 35 13.96 26.74 13.24
N THR A 36 12.77 27.33 13.07
CA THR A 36 11.54 26.54 13.13
C THR A 36 11.52 25.57 11.94
N ARG A 37 11.61 24.26 12.23
CA ARG A 37 11.37 23.21 11.23
C ARG A 37 9.89 23.25 10.85
N GLU A 38 9.56 24.06 9.85
CA GLU A 38 8.22 24.08 9.28
C GLU A 38 7.89 22.68 8.75
N LYS A 39 6.72 22.15 9.13
CA LYS A 39 6.28 20.84 8.64
C LYS A 39 5.97 20.96 7.15
N PRO A 40 6.37 19.98 6.32
CA PRO A 40 6.11 20.02 4.90
C PRO A 40 4.60 20.04 4.63
N VAL A 41 4.16 20.99 3.80
CA VAL A 41 2.76 21.10 3.36
C VAL A 41 2.48 20.00 2.34
N LYS A 42 1.38 19.25 2.54
CA LYS A 42 0.96 18.18 1.62
C LYS A 42 0.52 18.77 0.29
N THR A 43 0.86 18.07 -0.79
CA THR A 43 0.38 18.37 -2.14
C THR A 43 -1.10 18.04 -2.29
N GLN A 44 -1.75 18.65 -3.28
CA GLN A 44 -3.16 18.38 -3.60
C GLN A 44 -3.42 16.88 -3.87
N ALA A 45 -2.51 16.20 -4.56
CA ALA A 45 -2.64 14.78 -4.85
C ALA A 45 -2.57 13.91 -3.59
N GLU A 46 -1.75 14.30 -2.60
CA GLU A 46 -1.67 13.62 -1.31
C GLU A 46 -2.94 13.84 -0.49
N LEU A 47 -3.48 15.06 -0.46
CA LEU A 47 -4.75 15.36 0.21
C LEU A 47 -5.90 14.54 -0.40
N GLU A 48 -5.97 14.48 -1.72
CA GLU A 48 -6.96 13.66 -2.42
C GLU A 48 -6.80 12.18 -2.08
N LYS A 49 -5.55 11.70 -2.02
CA LYS A 49 -5.23 10.34 -1.59
C LYS A 49 -5.79 10.04 -0.21
N GLU A 50 -5.56 10.93 0.75
CA GLU A 50 -6.05 10.76 2.11
C GLU A 50 -7.57 10.72 2.17
N ILE A 51 -8.25 11.56 1.39
CA ILE A 51 -9.72 11.62 1.37
C ILE A 51 -10.34 10.29 0.91
N TRP A 52 -9.92 9.74 -0.24
CA TRP A 52 -10.54 8.48 -0.70
C TRP A 52 -10.03 7.25 0.07
N MET A 53 -8.84 7.31 0.67
CA MET A 53 -8.35 6.28 1.57
C MET A 53 -9.17 6.23 2.86
N GLU A 54 -9.56 7.37 3.41
CA GLU A 54 -10.43 7.43 4.59
C GLU A 54 -11.84 6.91 4.27
N ALA A 55 -12.41 7.30 3.13
CA ALA A 55 -13.70 6.76 2.68
C ALA A 55 -13.67 5.23 2.50
N HIS A 56 -12.56 4.70 1.99
CA HIS A 56 -12.32 3.26 1.93
C HIS A 56 -12.27 2.64 3.33
N ARG A 57 -11.49 3.23 4.24
CA ARG A 57 -11.29 2.73 5.61
C ARG A 57 -12.63 2.61 6.34
N LEU A 58 -13.43 3.67 6.33
CA LEU A 58 -14.77 3.69 6.92
C LEU A 58 -15.70 2.66 6.29
N ALA A 59 -15.60 2.43 4.98
CA ALA A 59 -16.38 1.39 4.33
C ALA A 59 -15.92 -0.02 4.73
N CYS A 60 -14.62 -0.27 4.88
CA CYS A 60 -14.10 -1.54 5.38
C CYS A 60 -14.49 -1.80 6.84
N GLU A 61 -14.40 -0.79 7.71
CA GLU A 61 -14.83 -0.87 9.12
C GLU A 61 -16.33 -1.12 9.24
N GLY A 62 -17.15 -0.46 8.42
CA GLY A 62 -18.59 -0.69 8.32
C GLY A 62 -18.99 -1.95 7.53
N ASN A 63 -18.04 -2.85 7.23
CA ASN A 63 -18.29 -4.10 6.50
C ASN A 63 -18.95 -3.91 5.11
N ARG A 64 -18.81 -2.72 4.51
CA ARG A 64 -19.40 -2.34 3.22
C ARG A 64 -18.56 -2.82 2.05
N LYS A 65 -19.24 -3.26 0.99
CA LYS A 65 -18.64 -3.80 -0.23
C LYS A 65 -18.06 -2.70 -1.16
N LYS A 66 -18.55 -1.46 -1.03
CA LYS A 66 -18.21 -0.31 -1.88
C LYS A 66 -18.28 1.00 -1.10
N TYR A 67 -17.60 2.02 -1.60
CA TYR A 67 -17.74 3.43 -1.17
C TYR A 67 -17.89 4.33 -2.39
N ILE A 68 -18.41 5.55 -2.19
CA ILE A 68 -18.45 6.57 -3.24
C ILE A 68 -17.21 7.44 -3.10
N ASP A 69 -16.44 7.56 -4.18
CA ASP A 69 -15.30 8.47 -4.21
C ASP A 69 -15.81 9.92 -4.13
N PRO A 70 -15.48 10.68 -3.07
CA PRO A 70 -16.03 12.01 -2.85
C PRO A 70 -15.57 13.03 -3.90
N LYS A 71 -14.47 12.77 -4.62
CA LYS A 71 -14.00 13.65 -5.69
C LYS A 71 -14.68 13.34 -7.02
N THR A 72 -14.79 12.06 -7.35
CA THR A 72 -15.23 11.63 -8.69
C THR A 72 -16.69 11.18 -8.76
N GLY A 73 -17.32 10.90 -7.62
CA GLY A 73 -18.68 10.37 -7.53
C GLY A 73 -18.82 8.89 -7.91
N TYR A 74 -17.73 8.21 -8.28
CA TYR A 74 -17.78 6.82 -8.71
C TYR A 74 -17.89 5.86 -7.53
N SER A 75 -18.61 4.75 -7.75
CA SER A 75 -18.62 3.62 -6.83
C SER A 75 -17.30 2.84 -6.93
N VAL A 76 -16.49 2.88 -5.88
CA VAL A 76 -15.23 2.15 -5.78
C VAL A 76 -15.40 0.97 -4.84
N MET A 77 -15.02 -0.21 -5.33
CA MET A 77 -15.05 -1.45 -4.55
C MET A 77 -13.96 -1.44 -3.46
N THR A 78 -14.31 -1.90 -2.26
CA THR A 78 -13.36 -2.01 -1.14
C THR A 78 -12.42 -3.20 -1.31
N GLU A 79 -11.30 -3.19 -0.60
CA GLU A 79 -10.40 -4.35 -0.52
C GLU A 79 -11.13 -5.55 0.09
N LEU A 80 -11.98 -5.28 1.09
CA LEU A 80 -12.82 -6.28 1.73
C LEU A 80 -13.60 -7.09 0.69
N LEU A 81 -14.31 -6.45 -0.24
CA LEU A 81 -15.03 -7.16 -1.31
C LEU A 81 -14.12 -8.07 -2.14
N HIS A 82 -12.89 -7.65 -2.45
CA HIS A 82 -11.95 -8.46 -3.23
C HIS A 82 -11.41 -9.65 -2.44
N ARG A 83 -11.16 -9.46 -1.14
CA ARG A 83 -10.84 -10.57 -0.21
C ARG A 83 -12.01 -11.55 -0.14
N ARG A 84 -13.24 -11.04 -0.06
CA ARG A 84 -14.47 -11.85 -0.08
C ARG A 84 -14.64 -12.66 -1.36
N ARG A 85 -14.26 -12.08 -2.50
CA ARG A 85 -14.28 -12.75 -3.80
C ARG A 85 -13.23 -13.86 -3.91
N GLY A 86 -12.08 -13.73 -3.24
CA GLY A 86 -11.04 -14.76 -3.22
C GLY A 86 -10.17 -14.87 -4.49
N TYR A 87 -10.34 -13.99 -5.49
CA TYR A 87 -9.53 -14.00 -6.71
C TYR A 87 -9.50 -12.62 -7.41
N CYS A 88 -8.45 -12.38 -8.21
CA CYS A 88 -8.31 -11.16 -8.99
C CYS A 88 -9.25 -11.13 -10.20
N CYS A 89 -10.05 -10.06 -10.34
CA CYS A 89 -10.99 -9.93 -11.46
C CYS A 89 -10.38 -9.32 -12.74
N GLY A 90 -9.17 -8.77 -12.67
CA GLY A 90 -8.47 -8.18 -13.83
C GLY A 90 -9.08 -6.88 -14.35
N ASN A 91 -9.74 -6.09 -13.49
CA ASN A 91 -10.36 -4.80 -13.85
C ASN A 91 -9.60 -3.59 -13.27
N ALA A 92 -8.32 -3.75 -12.93
CA ALA A 92 -7.46 -2.67 -12.42
C ALA A 92 -8.06 -1.88 -11.24
N CYS A 93 -8.65 -2.60 -10.27
CA CYS A 93 -9.32 -1.99 -9.14
C CYS A 93 -8.31 -1.33 -8.18
N ARG A 94 -8.68 -0.16 -7.63
CA ARG A 94 -7.82 0.68 -6.78
C ARG A 94 -7.29 -0.02 -5.53
N HIS A 95 -8.08 -0.95 -4.98
CA HIS A 95 -7.84 -1.65 -3.72
C HIS A 95 -7.68 -3.17 -3.91
N CYS A 96 -7.02 -3.60 -4.99
CA CYS A 96 -6.86 -5.02 -5.29
C CYS A 96 -5.79 -5.66 -4.37
N PRO A 97 -6.13 -6.63 -3.51
CA PRO A 97 -5.17 -7.30 -2.64
C PRO A 97 -4.25 -8.28 -3.40
N TYR A 98 -4.59 -8.65 -4.64
CA TYR A 98 -3.86 -9.62 -5.47
C TYR A 98 -2.89 -8.94 -6.45
N ASN A 99 -2.41 -7.74 -6.09
CA ASN A 99 -1.41 -7.00 -6.87
C ASN A 99 -1.75 -6.83 -8.37
N GLN A 100 -3.05 -6.84 -8.71
CA GLN A 100 -3.56 -6.72 -10.07
C GLN A 100 -3.04 -7.79 -11.05
N GLU A 101 -2.76 -9.01 -10.58
CA GLU A 101 -2.20 -10.12 -11.38
C GLU A 101 -2.89 -10.40 -12.73
N ASN A 102 -4.21 -10.16 -12.83
CA ASN A 102 -5.02 -10.45 -14.02
C ASN A 102 -5.24 -9.22 -14.91
N VAL A 103 -4.51 -8.13 -14.69
CA VAL A 103 -4.57 -6.93 -15.51
C VAL A 103 -3.53 -7.03 -16.62
N GLY A 104 -3.94 -6.80 -17.87
CA GLY A 104 -3.05 -6.86 -19.04
C GLY A 104 -2.75 -8.26 -19.57
N VAL A 105 -3.24 -9.32 -18.91
CA VAL A 105 -3.14 -10.70 -19.44
C VAL A 105 -4.13 -10.93 -20.59
N SER A 106 -3.86 -11.96 -21.41
CA SER A 106 -4.76 -12.30 -22.52
C SER A 106 -6.18 -12.64 -22.01
N PRO A 107 -7.24 -12.40 -22.82
CA PRO A 107 -8.61 -12.71 -22.41
C PRO A 107 -8.82 -14.17 -22.03
N GLU A 108 -8.10 -15.08 -22.68
CA GLU A 108 -8.13 -16.51 -22.38
C GLU A 108 -7.55 -16.81 -20.99
N VAL A 109 -6.35 -16.28 -20.70
CA VAL A 109 -5.70 -16.43 -19.40
C VAL A 109 -6.54 -15.80 -18.29
N LYS A 110 -7.11 -14.60 -18.53
CA LYS A 110 -8.02 -13.93 -17.59
C LYS A 110 -9.22 -14.81 -17.24
N ARG A 111 -9.88 -15.41 -18.24
CA ARG A 111 -11.02 -16.32 -18.04
C ARG A 111 -10.60 -17.56 -17.25
N ALA A 112 -9.49 -18.19 -17.62
CA ALA A 112 -8.97 -19.37 -16.92
C ALA A 112 -8.68 -19.08 -15.44
N ASN A 113 -8.02 -17.95 -15.13
CA ASN A 113 -7.72 -17.54 -13.76
C ASN A 113 -8.98 -17.26 -12.94
N ILE A 114 -10.00 -16.64 -13.54
CA ILE A 114 -11.29 -16.40 -12.89
C ILE A 114 -12.01 -17.73 -12.59
N VAL A 115 -12.04 -18.66 -13.54
CA VAL A 115 -12.67 -19.97 -13.34
C VAL A 115 -11.98 -20.74 -12.21
N ARG A 116 -10.64 -20.79 -12.24
CA ARG A 116 -9.83 -21.41 -11.19
C ARG A 116 -10.09 -20.77 -9.83
N GLY A 117 -10.11 -19.44 -9.74
CA GLY A 117 -10.36 -18.71 -8.50
C GLY A 117 -11.75 -18.99 -7.91
N LYS A 118 -12.79 -19.07 -8.75
CA LYS A 118 -14.14 -19.47 -8.31
C LYS A 118 -14.18 -20.89 -7.75
N GLN A 119 -13.46 -21.81 -8.39
CA GLN A 119 -13.37 -23.20 -7.95
C GLN A 119 -12.64 -23.30 -6.60
N GLN A 120 -11.48 -22.63 -6.46
CA GLN A 120 -10.73 -22.57 -5.21
C GLN A 120 -11.56 -21.99 -4.06
N ARG A 121 -12.34 -20.93 -4.30
CA ARG A 121 -13.26 -20.39 -3.29
C ARG A 121 -14.27 -21.43 -2.81
N LYS A 122 -14.90 -22.16 -3.73
CA LYS A 122 -15.86 -23.22 -3.38
C LYS A 122 -15.21 -24.34 -2.59
N GLU A 123 -13.99 -24.73 -2.95
CA GLU A 123 -13.24 -25.77 -2.24
C GLU A 123 -12.86 -25.34 -0.82
N ILE A 124 -12.46 -24.08 -0.63
CA ILE A 124 -12.22 -23.52 0.71
C ILE A 124 -13.52 -23.49 1.52
N GLU A 125 -14.62 -23.00 0.93
CA GLU A 125 -15.92 -22.97 1.60
C GLU A 125 -16.44 -24.38 1.95
N ALA A 126 -16.14 -25.39 1.14
CA ALA A 126 -16.52 -26.77 1.42
C ALA A 126 -15.70 -27.40 2.56
N LYS A 127 -14.43 -27.00 2.72
CA LYS A 127 -13.53 -27.53 3.75
C LYS A 127 -13.66 -26.80 5.09
N GLU A 128 -13.63 -25.48 5.04
CA GLU A 128 -13.56 -24.59 6.21
C GLU A 128 -14.94 -24.02 6.58
N GLY A 129 -15.96 -24.25 5.75
CA GLY A 129 -17.26 -23.61 5.86
C GLY A 129 -17.30 -22.21 5.24
N LYS A 130 -18.50 -21.63 5.15
CA LYS A 130 -18.66 -20.25 4.70
C LYS A 130 -18.10 -19.32 5.79
N PRO A 131 -17.24 -18.36 5.43
CA PRO A 131 -16.72 -17.42 6.40
C PRO A 131 -17.85 -16.54 6.95
N VAL A 132 -17.74 -16.09 8.20
CA VAL A 132 -18.79 -15.32 8.90
C VAL A 132 -19.28 -14.14 8.05
N TRP A 133 -18.40 -13.40 7.38
CA TRP A 133 -18.81 -12.27 6.53
C TRP A 133 -19.60 -12.64 5.27
N ALA A 134 -19.67 -13.93 4.89
CA ALA A 134 -20.35 -14.43 3.70
C ALA A 134 -21.84 -14.73 3.95
N ASP A 135 -22.30 -14.61 5.18
CA ASP A 135 -23.73 -14.55 5.45
C ASP A 135 -24.25 -13.18 4.98
N ASP A 136 -24.76 -13.14 3.75
CA ASP A 136 -25.44 -11.98 3.18
C ASP A 136 -26.89 -11.91 3.72
N SER A 137 -27.11 -12.30 4.98
CA SER A 137 -28.45 -12.36 5.61
C SER A 137 -29.05 -10.99 5.91
N SER A 138 -28.34 -9.91 5.59
CA SER A 138 -28.91 -8.59 5.52
C SER A 138 -29.39 -8.33 4.09
N ASP A 139 -30.53 -8.92 3.76
CA ASP A 139 -31.52 -8.29 2.87
C ASP A 139 -31.98 -6.97 3.53
N ASP A 140 -31.07 -5.99 3.63
CA ASP A 140 -31.35 -4.60 3.99
C ASP A 140 -31.71 -3.84 2.71
N PHE A 141 -32.69 -4.40 1.98
CA PHE A 141 -33.45 -3.73 0.94
C PHE A 141 -34.76 -3.29 1.58
N SER A 142 -34.68 -2.33 2.50
CA SER A 142 -35.82 -1.49 2.84
C SER A 142 -35.69 -0.21 2.02
N ASP A 143 -36.15 -0.25 0.76
CA ASP A 143 -36.48 0.94 -0.03
C ASP A 143 -38.02 0.96 -0.18
#